data_AF-A0A0H5R9G8-F1
#
_entry.id   AF-A0A0H5R9G8-F1
#
_cell.length_a   1.000
_cell.length_b   1.000
_cell.length_c   1.000
_cell.angle_alpha   90.00
_cell.angle_beta   90.00
_cell.angle_gamma   90.00
#
_symmetry.space_group_name_H-M   'P 1'
#
loop_
_entity.id
_entity.type
_entity.pdbx_description
1 polymer ?
#
loop_
_entity_poly.entity_id
_entity_poly.type
_entity_poly.pdbx_seq_one_letter_code
_entity_poly.pdbx_strand_id
1 'polypeptide(L)'
;MVEESASRPDIDRYLETTGLDVYIQDALILVLENRPEDPIRFLVEYFQTCEKPGTPLSRAYRYLTMTPRTRPAFMYNLVSAFTILNTAKSQLTFREKSTLINNAMRVRWVSTLRIAW
;
A
#
# COMPACT_ATOMS: atom_id res chain seq x y z
N MET A 1 -31.96 35.97 -7.73
CA MET A 1 -31.20 34.94 -7.01
C MET A 1 -30.27 34.30 -8.03
N VAL A 2 -28.98 34.60 -7.94
CA VAL A 2 -27.95 33.97 -8.78
C VAL A 2 -27.55 32.69 -8.06
N GLU A 3 -28.02 31.55 -8.54
CA GLU A 3 -27.45 30.26 -8.14
C GLU A 3 -26.05 30.20 -8.75
N GLU A 4 -25.06 30.43 -7.91
CA GLU A 4 -23.65 30.23 -8.22
C GLU A 4 -23.45 28.75 -8.54
N SER A 5 -23.45 28.44 -9.82
CA SER A 5 -23.05 27.14 -10.34
C SER A 5 -21.58 26.94 -10.00
N ALA A 6 -21.31 26.37 -8.82
CA ALA A 6 -19.99 25.90 -8.46
C ALA A 6 -19.51 24.98 -9.58
N SER A 7 -18.58 25.51 -10.39
CA SER A 7 -17.95 24.80 -11.50
C SER A 7 -17.52 23.44 -10.97
N ARG A 8 -18.06 22.35 -11.53
CA ARG A 8 -17.64 21.00 -11.15
C ARG A 8 -16.12 20.97 -11.30
N PRO A 9 -15.37 20.64 -10.25
CA PRO A 9 -13.93 20.53 -10.37
C PRO A 9 -13.63 19.53 -11.48
N ASP A 10 -12.71 19.94 -12.36
CA ASP A 10 -12.17 19.06 -13.39
C ASP A 10 -11.52 17.87 -12.67
N ILE A 11 -12.22 16.73 -12.69
CA ILE A 11 -11.86 15.53 -11.94
C ILE A 11 -10.53 14.99 -12.44
N ASP A 12 -10.31 15.01 -13.75
CA ASP A 12 -9.09 14.51 -14.37
C ASP A 12 -7.91 15.36 -13.91
N ARG A 13 -8.05 16.70 -13.98
CA ARG A 13 -7.04 17.62 -13.46
C ARG A 13 -6.77 17.43 -11.98
N TYR A 14 -7.80 17.20 -11.17
CA TYR A 14 -7.66 16.97 -9.72
C TYR A 14 -6.90 15.67 -9.43
N LEU A 15 -7.21 14.59 -10.15
CA LEU A 15 -6.51 13.32 -10.02
C LEU A 15 -5.04 13.45 -10.45
N GLU A 16 -4.78 14.11 -11.57
CA GLU A 16 -3.42 14.37 -12.06
C GLU A 16 -2.58 15.20 -11.08
N THR A 17 -3.15 16.25 -10.47
CA THR A 17 -2.41 17.09 -9.52
C THR A 17 -2.16 16.42 -8.18
N THR A 18 -3.06 15.55 -7.74
CA THR A 18 -2.95 14.89 -6.42
C THR A 18 -2.22 13.55 -6.48
N GLY A 19 -2.20 12.88 -7.64
CA GLY A 19 -1.71 11.50 -7.80
C GLY A 19 -2.53 10.48 -7.00
N LEU A 20 -3.76 10.84 -6.65
CA LEU A 20 -4.66 10.02 -5.81
C LEU A 20 -5.06 8.72 -6.53
N ASP A 21 -5.19 8.78 -7.85
CA ASP A 21 -5.48 7.65 -8.73
C ASP A 21 -4.53 6.48 -8.51
N VAL A 22 -3.23 6.75 -8.36
CA VAL A 22 -2.20 5.72 -8.10
C VAL A 22 -2.46 4.99 -6.78
N TYR A 23 -2.85 5.71 -5.72
CA TYR A 23 -3.12 5.12 -4.41
C TYR A 23 -4.44 4.34 -4.40
N ILE A 24 -5.47 4.86 -5.07
CA ILE A 24 -6.76 4.15 -5.18
C ILE A 24 -6.57 2.86 -5.97
N GLN A 25 -5.87 2.91 -7.10
CA GLN A 25 -5.61 1.73 -7.92
C GLN A 25 -4.81 0.68 -7.15
N ASP A 26 -3.75 1.08 -6.45
CA ASP A 26 -2.91 0.20 -5.63
C ASP A 26 -3.70 -0.43 -4.48
N ALA A 27 -4.55 0.34 -3.79
CA ALA A 27 -5.43 -0.16 -2.74
C ALA A 27 -6.41 -1.23 -3.26
N LEU A 28 -7.03 -0.98 -4.42
CA LEU A 28 -7.97 -1.91 -5.05
C LEU A 28 -7.29 -3.20 -5.49
N ILE A 29 -6.10 -3.13 -6.09
CA ILE A 29 -5.30 -4.31 -6.44
C ILE A 29 -5.06 -5.16 -5.18
N LEU A 30 -4.59 -4.53 -4.11
CA LEU A 30 -4.30 -5.24 -2.86
C LEU A 30 -5.55 -5.88 -2.25
N VAL A 31 -6.72 -5.23 -2.30
CA VAL A 31 -7.98 -5.82 -1.84
C VAL A 31 -8.38 -7.03 -2.68
N LEU A 32 -8.29 -6.92 -4.02
CA LEU A 32 -8.69 -7.97 -4.93
C LEU A 32 -7.78 -9.20 -4.85
N GLU A 33 -6.48 -8.99 -4.68
CA GLU A 33 -5.49 -10.06 -4.55
C GLU A 33 -5.56 -10.74 -3.19
N ASN A 34 -5.64 -9.96 -2.11
CA ASN A 34 -5.59 -10.51 -0.75
C ASN A 34 -6.94 -11.09 -0.30
N ARG A 35 -8.05 -10.59 -0.84
CA ARG A 35 -9.42 -10.92 -0.43
C ARG A 35 -9.55 -10.92 1.10
N PRO A 36 -9.31 -9.77 1.75
CA PRO A 36 -9.43 -9.66 3.19
C PRO A 36 -10.87 -9.93 3.63
N GLU A 37 -11.04 -10.50 4.82
CA GLU A 37 -12.36 -10.76 5.41
C GLU A 37 -13.15 -9.47 5.65
N ASP A 38 -12.43 -8.38 5.94
CA ASP A 38 -12.99 -7.03 6.10
C ASP A 38 -12.26 -6.04 5.16
N PRO A 39 -12.80 -5.82 3.95
CA PRO A 39 -12.20 -4.92 2.96
C PRO A 39 -12.17 -3.46 3.40
N ILE A 40 -13.15 -3.00 4.19
CA ILE A 40 -13.21 -1.60 4.62
C ILE A 40 -12.11 -1.33 5.64
N ARG A 41 -11.95 -2.20 6.64
CA ARG A 41 -10.85 -2.10 7.60
C ARG A 41 -9.49 -2.17 6.91
N PHE A 42 -9.33 -3.06 5.93
CA PHE A 42 -8.11 -3.15 5.13
C PHE A 42 -7.77 -1.83 4.42
N LEU A 43 -8.77 -1.18 3.81
CA LEU A 43 -8.58 0.11 3.14
C LEU A 43 -8.22 1.22 4.14
N VAL A 44 -8.83 1.25 5.32
CA VAL A 44 -8.46 2.20 6.39
C VAL A 44 -6.98 2.04 6.77
N GLU A 45 -6.54 0.81 7.02
CA GLU A 45 -5.14 0.52 7.34
C GLU A 45 -4.20 0.90 6.18
N TYR A 46 -4.60 0.63 4.93
CA TYR A 46 -3.85 1.04 3.74
C TYR A 46 -3.65 2.55 3.70
N PHE A 47 -4.73 3.34 3.76
CA PHE A 47 -4.65 4.80 3.61
C PHE A 47 -3.97 5.49 4.79
N GLN A 48 -4.07 4.96 6.02
CA GLN A 48 -3.29 5.45 7.17
C GLN A 48 -1.78 5.34 6.92
N THR A 49 -1.33 4.32 6.18
CA THR A 49 0.10 4.21 5.84
C THR A 49 0.51 5.12 4.66
N CYS A 50 -0.44 5.74 3.96
CA CYS A 50 -0.20 6.72 2.89
C CYS A 50 -0.08 8.17 3.39
N GLU A 51 -0.44 8.47 4.64
CA GLU A 51 -0.36 9.84 5.20
C GLU A 51 1.05 10.44 5.22
N LYS A 52 2.09 9.62 5.07
CA LYS A 52 3.49 10.07 4.96
C LYS A 52 3.93 9.97 3.50
N PRO A 53 4.72 10.92 2.97
CA PRO A 53 5.26 10.83 1.61
C PRO A 53 5.91 9.47 1.41
N GLY A 54 5.27 8.64 0.57
CA GLY A 54 5.56 7.23 0.47
C GLY A 54 6.86 6.99 -0.26
N THR A 55 7.92 6.64 0.47
CA THR A 55 9.15 6.15 -0.16
C THR A 55 8.88 4.82 -0.86
N PRO A 56 9.64 4.46 -1.91
CA PRO A 56 9.57 3.12 -2.50
C PRO A 56 9.73 2.00 -1.46
N LEU A 57 10.50 2.27 -0.39
CA LEU A 57 10.67 1.39 0.76
C LEU A 57 9.35 1.16 1.51
N SER A 58 8.64 2.24 1.84
CA SER A 58 7.35 2.16 2.56
C SER A 58 6.28 1.44 1.73
N ARG A 59 6.26 1.64 0.41
CA ARG A 59 5.36 0.92 -0.51
C ARG A 59 5.69 -0.57 -0.55
N ALA A 60 6.95 -0.93 -0.76
CA ALA A 60 7.37 -2.33 -0.78
C ALA A 60 7.09 -3.05 0.56
N TYR A 61 7.32 -2.36 1.68
CA TYR A 61 6.98 -2.89 3.01
C TYR A 61 5.49 -3.21 3.14
N ARG A 62 4.62 -2.33 2.66
CA ARG A 62 3.16 -2.49 2.73
C ARG A 62 2.66 -3.74 2.01
N TYR A 63 3.15 -3.99 0.80
CA TYR A 63 2.85 -5.20 0.03
C TYR A 63 3.16 -6.48 0.83
N LEU A 64 4.27 -6.47 1.56
CA LEU A 64 4.72 -7.61 2.35
C LEU A 64 3.98 -7.75 3.70
N THR A 65 3.57 -6.65 4.33
CA THR A 65 2.93 -6.70 5.65
C THR A 65 1.43 -6.86 5.62
N MET A 66 0.76 -6.39 4.56
CA MET A 66 -0.69 -6.50 4.42
C MET A 66 -1.14 -7.86 3.87
N THR A 67 -0.20 -8.71 3.47
CA THR A 67 -0.45 -10.04 2.92
C THR A 67 0.11 -11.13 3.84
N PRO A 68 -0.72 -12.02 4.42
CA PRO A 68 -0.22 -13.17 5.15
C PRO A 68 0.63 -14.08 4.25
N ARG A 69 1.77 -14.56 4.76
CA ARG A 69 2.70 -15.43 3.99
C ARG A 69 2.07 -16.75 3.50
N THR A 70 1.02 -17.19 4.16
CA THR A 70 0.28 -18.42 3.82
C THR A 70 -0.65 -18.23 2.63
N ARG A 71 -0.94 -16.98 2.22
CA ARG A 71 -1.82 -16.69 1.08
C ARG A 71 -1.03 -16.76 -0.23
N PRO A 72 -1.58 -17.35 -1.31
CA PRO A 72 -0.93 -17.36 -2.63
C PRO A 72 -0.58 -15.96 -3.15
N ALA A 73 -1.40 -14.96 -2.82
CA ALA A 73 -1.17 -13.54 -3.11
C ALA A 73 0.20 -13.02 -2.63
N PHE A 74 0.77 -13.64 -1.58
CA PHE A 74 2.05 -13.22 -1.02
C PHE A 74 3.19 -13.24 -2.04
N MET A 75 3.24 -14.25 -2.92
CA MET A 75 4.31 -14.36 -3.92
C MET A 75 4.21 -13.26 -4.97
N TYR A 76 3.00 -12.91 -5.41
CA TYR A 76 2.77 -11.79 -6.32
C TYR A 76 3.17 -10.46 -5.64
N ASN A 77 2.77 -10.28 -4.39
CA ASN A 77 3.12 -9.09 -3.61
C ASN A 77 4.62 -8.97 -3.30
N LEU A 78 5.31 -10.09 -3.15
CA LEU A 78 6.77 -10.13 -3.03
C LEU A 78 7.46 -9.69 -4.32
N VAL A 79 7.00 -10.15 -5.48
CA VAL A 79 7.52 -9.73 -6.78
C VAL A 79 7.28 -8.22 -7.00
N SER A 80 6.09 -7.72 -6.66
CA SER A 80 5.77 -6.29 -6.71
C SER A 80 6.68 -5.48 -5.80
N ALA A 81 6.86 -5.90 -4.54
CA ALA A 81 7.78 -5.25 -3.59
C ALA A 81 9.22 -5.23 -4.11
N PHE A 82 9.71 -6.36 -4.63
CA PHE A 82 11.05 -6.44 -5.23
C PHE A 82 11.20 -5.49 -6.41
N THR A 83 10.20 -5.43 -7.29
CA THR A 83 10.18 -4.56 -8.47
C THR A 83 10.21 -3.09 -8.06
N ILE A 84 9.39 -2.68 -7.08
CA ILE A 84 9.40 -1.32 -6.53
C ILE A 84 10.80 -0.95 -6.01
N LEU A 85 11.43 -1.84 -5.23
CA LEU A 85 12.77 -1.61 -4.69
C LEU A 85 13.88 -1.60 -5.75
N ASN A 86 13.72 -2.37 -6.81
CA ASN A 86 14.71 -2.47 -7.88
C ASN A 86 14.62 -1.29 -8.86
N THR A 87 13.42 -0.79 -9.13
CA THR A 87 13.17 0.36 -9.99
C THR A 87 13.56 1.68 -9.30
N ALA A 88 13.52 1.74 -7.97
CA ALA A 88 13.94 2.88 -7.16
C ALA A 88 15.48 3.08 -7.09
N LYS A 89 16.20 2.93 -8.22
CA LYS A 89 17.68 2.87 -8.34
C LYS A 89 18.49 4.05 -7.78
N SER A 90 17.88 5.06 -7.15
CA SER A 90 18.56 6.27 -6.68
C SER A 90 18.44 6.61 -5.19
N GLN A 91 17.70 5.85 -4.36
CA GLN A 91 17.44 6.27 -2.96
C GLN A 91 17.71 5.24 -1.84
N LEU A 92 18.05 3.98 -2.14
CA LEU A 92 18.21 2.94 -1.12
C LEU A 92 19.46 2.09 -1.33
N THR A 93 20.26 1.96 -0.27
CA THR A 93 21.46 1.12 -0.23
C THR A 93 21.10 -0.37 -0.23
N PHE A 94 22.00 -1.22 -0.71
CA PHE A 94 21.83 -2.69 -0.73
C PHE A 94 21.48 -3.27 0.66
N ARG A 95 22.02 -2.67 1.72
CA ARG A 95 21.77 -3.05 3.12
C ARG A 95 20.31 -2.84 3.51
N GLU A 96 19.71 -1.70 3.16
CA GLU A 96 18.31 -1.39 3.47
C GLU A 96 17.35 -2.34 2.76
N LYS A 97 17.62 -2.66 1.48
CA LYS A 97 16.85 -3.65 0.72
C LYS A 97 16.90 -5.04 1.37
N SER A 98 18.09 -5.48 1.77
CA SER A 98 18.32 -6.78 2.41
C SER A 98 17.69 -6.86 3.80
N THR A 99 17.76 -5.80 4.61
CA THR A 99 17.12 -5.74 5.93
C THR A 99 15.61 -5.80 5.82
N LEU A 100 15.02 -5.15 4.82
CA LEU A 100 13.56 -5.14 4.67
C LEU A 100 13.03 -6.50 4.21
N ILE A 101 13.70 -7.15 3.25
CA ILE A 101 13.37 -8.52 2.83
C ILE A 101 13.52 -9.49 4.02
N ASN A 102 14.60 -9.39 4.79
CA ASN A 102 14.80 -10.24 5.97
C ASN A 102 13.78 -9.97 7.07
N ASN A 103 13.40 -8.71 7.34
CA ASN A 103 12.38 -8.38 8.34
C ASN A 103 10.96 -8.76 7.89
N ALA A 104 10.65 -8.58 6.61
CA ALA A 104 9.43 -9.07 5.98
C ALA A 104 9.37 -10.61 5.92
N MET A 105 10.51 -11.30 6.02
CA MET A 105 10.61 -12.74 6.29
C MET A 105 10.63 -13.09 7.79
N ARG A 106 10.99 -12.16 8.69
CA ARG A 106 11.14 -12.40 10.15
C ARG A 106 9.94 -12.05 11.04
N VAL A 107 9.10 -11.05 10.73
CA VAL A 107 8.04 -10.54 11.64
C VAL A 107 6.70 -10.53 10.90
N ARG A 108 5.55 -11.04 11.41
CA ARG A 108 4.95 -10.81 12.74
C ARG A 108 4.10 -11.99 13.27
N TRP A 109 4.47 -12.53 14.43
CA TRP A 109 3.61 -13.19 15.42
C TRP A 109 3.54 -12.29 16.67
N VAL A 110 2.96 -11.07 16.62
CA VAL A 110 2.72 -10.28 17.86
C VAL A 110 1.54 -9.29 17.75
N SER A 111 0.50 -9.53 16.96
CA SER A 111 -0.70 -8.63 17.02
C SER A 111 -2.05 -9.29 16.86
N THR A 112 -2.11 -10.60 16.65
CA THR A 112 -3.37 -11.36 16.68
C THR A 112 -3.86 -11.67 18.11
N LEU A 113 -3.36 -10.95 19.12
CA LEU A 113 -3.77 -11.09 20.53
C LEU A 113 -4.31 -9.78 21.09
N ARG A 114 -5.15 -9.08 20.32
CA ARG A 114 -5.94 -7.98 20.91
C ARG A 114 -7.37 -7.81 20.41
N ILE A 115 -7.96 -8.88 19.87
CA ILE A 115 -9.43 -9.03 19.82
C ILE A 115 -9.73 -10.50 20.05
N ALA A 116 -9.61 -10.94 21.30
CA ALA A 116 -10.33 -12.10 21.80
C ALA A 116 -11.60 -11.57 22.47
N TRP A 117 -12.74 -11.88 21.86
CA TRP A 117 -13.97 -12.19 22.56
C TRP A 117 -14.27 -13.65 22.27
#